data_AF-A0AAQ0ZMV6-F1
#
_entry.id   AF-A0AAQ0ZMV6-F1
#
_cell.length_a   1.000
_cell.length_b   1.000
_cell.length_c   1.000
_cell.angle_alpha   90.00
_cell.angle_beta   90.00
_cell.angle_gamma   90.00
#
_symmetry.space_group_name_H-M   'P 1'
#
loop_
_entity.id
_entity.type
_entity.pdbx_description
1 polymer ?
#
loop_
_entity_poly.entity_id
_entity_poly.type
_entity_poly.pdbx_seq_one_letter_code
_entity_poly.pdbx_strand_id
1 'polypeptide(L)'
;MNNPTFQEQIQDLWRTRPVRLPAQGHVAGVCAGIGYRYGIDPILVRVAFVASTIFGGSGILLYLAGWLVLARAGDGSSPAQSLMGRGHSSDSSTKTIVLLVALAIAATTVGPVGVGLGGSGLIGLILMVGGLWLLYQRAPVPPALPQNTSPYVGAGTAYPGTGFTPGPFTPGYFAPNQPPVYTPYTKLPDSYVPEERPAEQSQQSPQSQAGHPTIDLSKDPSASAATNPTEVIGEAAITPPSWDPLGVAPFAWDLPDPAVKATPLLPLPPRKRRSRWTLTVLGLAIIVAAVTGAAGAATGNDWFTPGRVGAVGLAVIAIGLILGAFFRKGYGLLVVTGPLVGFVLLASLVYPIEFDASGEQRWTPATASELDPSYSGAFGSFTLDLNGVTFTEDTTIDVAASFGEFTVMVPPTVNVKNSCTVVMGDGSGCLDGGVHPGREVTPDSPTLTINAKATFGSLKVTQS
;
A
#
# COMPACT_ATOMS: atom_id res chain seq x y z
N MET A 1 -19.79 -10.02 -33.90
CA MET A 1 -18.80 -9.71 -32.85
C MET A 1 -19.02 -10.69 -31.70
N ASN A 2 -18.01 -11.48 -31.33
CA ASN A 2 -18.08 -12.27 -30.10
C ASN A 2 -17.81 -11.32 -28.93
N ASN A 3 -18.72 -11.26 -27.97
CA ASN A 3 -18.47 -10.52 -26.73
C ASN A 3 -17.30 -11.22 -26.00
N PRO A 4 -16.29 -10.47 -25.52
CA PRO A 4 -15.19 -11.06 -24.78
C PRO A 4 -15.73 -11.80 -23.57
N THR A 5 -15.19 -12.99 -23.31
CA THR A 5 -15.59 -13.80 -22.15
C THR A 5 -15.27 -13.04 -20.85
N PHE A 6 -15.99 -13.33 -19.77
CA PHE A 6 -15.78 -12.67 -18.48
C PHE A 6 -14.32 -12.77 -17.99
N GLN A 7 -13.68 -13.91 -18.24
CA GLN A 7 -12.28 -14.13 -17.87
C GLN A 7 -11.32 -13.24 -18.67
N GLU A 8 -11.55 -13.08 -19.99
CA GLU A 8 -10.77 -12.16 -20.82
C GLU A 8 -10.96 -10.71 -20.38
N GLN A 9 -12.19 -10.32 -20.02
CA GLN A 9 -12.47 -8.98 -19.49
C GLN A 9 -11.72 -8.72 -18.18
N ILE A 10 -11.68 -9.71 -17.27
CA ILE A 10 -10.91 -9.60 -16.02
C ILE A 10 -9.41 -9.49 -16.31
N GLN A 11 -8.89 -10.31 -17.21
CA GLN A 11 -7.46 -10.27 -17.57
C GLN A 11 -7.08 -8.94 -18.21
N ASP A 12 -7.93 -8.40 -19.08
CA ASP A 12 -7.71 -7.11 -19.71
C ASP A 12 -7.80 -5.95 -18.71
N LEU A 13 -8.73 -6.02 -17.74
CA LEU A 13 -8.81 -5.08 -16.62
C LEU A 13 -7.54 -5.10 -15.76
N TRP A 14 -7.01 -6.29 -15.47
CA TRP A 14 -5.75 -6.45 -14.73
C TRP A 14 -4.52 -5.99 -15.50
N ARG A 15 -4.53 -6.13 -16.83
CA ARG A 15 -3.46 -5.66 -17.72
C ARG A 15 -3.47 -4.15 -17.88
N THR A 16 -4.65 -3.55 -17.97
CA THR A 16 -4.87 -2.10 -18.10
C THR A 16 -5.07 -1.40 -16.76
N ARG A 17 -4.69 -2.08 -15.66
CA ARG A 17 -4.84 -1.58 -14.29
C ARG A 17 -4.24 -0.18 -14.12
N PRO A 18 -4.81 0.65 -13.23
CA PRO A 18 -4.25 1.96 -12.94
C PRO A 18 -2.81 1.87 -12.44
N VAL A 19 -2.02 2.89 -12.77
CA VAL A 19 -0.63 2.99 -12.36
C VAL A 19 -0.50 4.15 -11.38
N ARG A 20 0.26 3.98 -10.29
CA ARG A 20 0.44 5.03 -9.29
C ARG A 20 1.35 6.14 -9.81
N LEU A 21 0.90 7.38 -9.65
CA LEU A 21 1.60 8.60 -10.07
C LEU A 21 2.04 9.43 -8.86
N PRO A 22 3.08 9.03 -8.11
CA PRO A 22 3.48 9.72 -6.88
C PRO A 22 4.08 11.11 -7.12
N ALA A 23 4.49 11.43 -8.35
CA ALA A 23 4.95 12.77 -8.70
C ALA A 23 3.80 13.78 -8.82
N GLN A 24 2.58 13.32 -9.12
CA GLN A 24 1.39 14.16 -9.33
C GLN A 24 0.42 14.10 -8.13
N GLY A 25 0.64 13.20 -7.17
CA GLY A 25 -0.22 13.01 -6.00
C GLY A 25 0.52 13.20 -4.67
N HIS A 26 -0.18 13.66 -3.63
CA HIS A 26 0.45 13.95 -2.33
C HIS A 26 0.77 12.70 -1.51
N VAL A 27 -0.07 11.66 -1.59
CA VAL A 27 0.09 10.40 -0.85
C VAL A 27 0.13 9.28 -1.87
N ALA A 28 1.25 8.56 -1.97
CA ALA A 28 1.49 7.36 -2.80
C ALA A 28 1.14 7.39 -4.30
N GLY A 29 0.44 8.41 -4.80
CA GLY A 29 -0.03 8.53 -6.18
C GLY A 29 -1.24 7.67 -6.56
N VAL A 30 -1.96 7.07 -5.60
CA VAL A 30 -3.07 6.13 -5.88
C VAL A 30 -4.26 6.85 -6.54
N CYS A 31 -4.79 7.89 -5.88
CA CYS A 31 -5.92 8.67 -6.42
C CYS A 31 -5.55 9.39 -7.73
N ALA A 32 -4.32 9.90 -7.83
CA ALA A 32 -3.81 10.51 -9.05
C ALA A 32 -3.72 9.50 -10.20
N GLY A 33 -3.30 8.26 -9.92
CA GLY A 33 -3.26 7.17 -10.90
C GLY A 33 -4.65 6.76 -11.42
N ILE A 34 -5.60 6.60 -10.51
CA ILE A 34 -6.99 6.26 -10.85
C ILE A 34 -7.64 7.41 -11.64
N GLY A 35 -7.49 8.65 -11.18
CA GLY A 35 -8.02 9.84 -11.87
C GLY A 35 -7.45 9.99 -13.28
N TYR A 36 -6.13 9.80 -13.43
CA TYR A 36 -5.47 9.85 -14.73
C TYR A 36 -5.97 8.76 -15.69
N ARG A 37 -6.11 7.53 -15.19
CA ARG A 37 -6.57 6.37 -15.99
C ARG A 37 -7.97 6.55 -16.56
N TYR A 38 -8.87 7.17 -15.80
CA TYR A 38 -10.29 7.31 -16.16
C TYR A 38 -10.70 8.74 -16.57
N GLY A 39 -9.75 9.69 -16.63
CA GLY A 39 -10.01 11.08 -17.00
C GLY A 39 -10.85 11.85 -15.97
N ILE A 40 -10.72 11.52 -14.68
CA ILE A 40 -11.48 12.12 -13.58
C ILE A 40 -10.53 12.93 -12.70
N ASP A 41 -11.02 14.04 -12.15
CA ASP A 41 -10.27 14.82 -11.17
C ASP A 41 -9.86 13.94 -9.96
N PRO A 42 -8.55 13.84 -9.63
CA PRO A 42 -8.06 13.14 -8.45
C PRO A 42 -8.73 13.56 -7.13
N ILE A 43 -9.28 14.78 -7.05
CA ILE A 43 -10.02 15.27 -5.87
C ILE A 43 -11.27 14.43 -5.63
N LEU A 44 -12.05 14.12 -6.67
CA LEU A 44 -13.27 13.31 -6.53
C LEU A 44 -12.96 11.90 -6.02
N VAL A 45 -11.88 11.31 -6.54
CA VAL A 45 -11.41 10.00 -6.09
C VAL A 45 -11.02 10.04 -4.61
N ARG A 46 -10.37 11.12 -4.14
CA ARG A 46 -10.05 11.30 -2.71
C ARG A 46 -11.31 11.41 -1.86
N VAL A 47 -12.29 12.20 -2.27
CA VAL A 47 -13.56 12.35 -1.55
C VAL A 47 -14.26 10.99 -1.43
N ALA A 48 -14.26 10.18 -2.49
CA ALA A 48 -14.82 8.83 -2.45
C ALA A 48 -14.12 7.91 -1.43
N PHE A 49 -12.77 7.94 -1.37
CA PHE A 49 -12.03 7.19 -0.35
C PHE A 49 -12.34 7.69 1.07
N VAL A 50 -12.40 9.00 1.29
CA VAL A 50 -12.70 9.59 2.60
C VAL A 50 -14.13 9.26 3.03
N ALA A 51 -15.10 9.37 2.14
CA ALA A 51 -16.47 8.96 2.41
C ALA A 51 -16.53 7.46 2.77
N SER A 52 -15.88 6.60 1.97
CA SER A 52 -15.81 5.15 2.22
C SER A 52 -15.09 4.81 3.53
N THR A 53 -14.15 5.63 4.01
CA THR A 53 -13.60 5.45 5.37
C THR A 53 -14.61 5.78 6.46
N ILE A 54 -15.43 6.81 6.28
CA ILE A 54 -16.43 7.23 7.29
C ILE A 54 -17.59 6.23 7.36
N PHE A 55 -18.05 5.73 6.21
CA PHE A 55 -19.23 4.85 6.10
C PHE A 55 -18.96 3.35 6.34
N GLY A 56 -17.90 2.99 7.06
CA GLY A 56 -17.54 1.59 7.32
C GLY A 56 -16.08 1.25 7.04
N GLY A 57 -15.21 2.26 6.89
CA GLY A 57 -13.77 2.08 6.97
C GLY A 57 -13.09 1.38 5.79
N SER A 58 -13.86 0.91 4.80
CA SER A 58 -13.36 0.25 3.59
C SER A 58 -12.40 1.13 2.78
N GLY A 59 -12.52 2.45 2.89
CA GLY A 59 -11.67 3.38 2.15
C GLY A 59 -10.18 3.24 2.51
N ILE A 60 -9.84 2.99 3.78
CA ILE A 60 -8.43 2.88 4.18
C ILE A 60 -7.83 1.55 3.73
N LEU A 61 -8.64 0.49 3.77
CA LEU A 61 -8.28 -0.84 3.26
C LEU A 61 -7.99 -0.80 1.77
N LEU A 62 -8.92 -0.23 1.00
CA LEU A 62 -8.77 -0.10 -0.45
C LEU A 62 -7.60 0.80 -0.81
N TYR A 63 -7.31 1.83 -0.01
CA TYR A 63 -6.17 2.70 -0.23
C TYR A 63 -4.83 1.98 -0.01
N LEU A 64 -4.69 1.25 1.11
CA LEU A 64 -3.50 0.46 1.41
C LEU A 64 -3.31 -0.69 0.40
N ALA A 65 -4.40 -1.38 0.04
CA ALA A 65 -4.39 -2.40 -1.00
C ALA A 65 -3.99 -1.81 -2.36
N GLY A 66 -4.55 -0.67 -2.76
CA GLY A 66 -4.17 0.05 -3.97
C GLY A 66 -2.70 0.48 -3.97
N TRP A 67 -2.14 0.81 -2.81
CA TRP A 67 -0.70 1.09 -2.70
C TRP A 67 0.15 -0.17 -2.98
N LEU A 68 -0.22 -1.31 -2.42
CA LEU A 68 0.51 -2.57 -2.55
C LEU A 68 0.36 -3.23 -3.94
N VAL A 69 -0.83 -3.13 -4.54
CA VAL A 69 -1.20 -3.84 -5.77
C VAL A 69 -0.89 -3.04 -7.03
N LEU A 70 -1.08 -1.71 -7.01
CA LEU A 70 -0.83 -0.90 -8.20
C LEU A 70 0.68 -0.65 -8.37
N ALA A 71 1.19 -0.88 -9.58
CA ALA A 71 2.58 -0.58 -9.91
C ALA A 71 2.81 0.94 -9.90
N ARG A 72 4.03 1.36 -9.58
CA ARG A 72 4.43 2.76 -9.73
C ARG A 72 4.73 3.03 -11.21
N ALA A 73 4.44 4.25 -11.68
CA ALA A 73 4.76 4.60 -13.04
C ALA A 73 6.29 4.50 -13.29
N GLY A 74 6.64 3.65 -14.24
CA GLY A 74 8.00 3.25 -14.59
C GLY A 74 8.56 2.01 -13.87
N ASP A 75 7.82 1.39 -12.97
CA ASP A 75 8.17 0.09 -12.39
C ASP A 75 7.44 -1.05 -13.13
N GLY A 76 8.14 -2.17 -13.38
CA GLY A 76 7.58 -3.33 -14.07
C GLY A 76 6.69 -4.22 -13.17
N SER A 77 6.81 -4.12 -11.84
CA SER A 77 6.01 -4.89 -10.89
C SER A 77 5.48 -4.02 -9.75
N SER A 78 4.41 -4.51 -9.10
CA SER A 78 3.87 -3.87 -7.90
C SER A 78 4.72 -4.20 -6.66
N PRO A 79 4.66 -3.37 -5.60
CA PRO A 79 5.44 -3.62 -4.39
C PRO A 79 5.16 -4.97 -3.71
N ALA A 80 3.91 -5.44 -3.74
CA ALA A 80 3.58 -6.78 -3.27
C ALA A 80 4.17 -7.88 -4.15
N GLN A 81 4.18 -7.65 -5.47
CA GLN A 81 4.69 -8.62 -6.45
C GLN A 81 6.22 -8.73 -6.40
N SER A 82 6.95 -7.65 -6.10
CA SER A 82 8.39 -7.70 -5.86
C SER A 82 8.76 -8.46 -4.58
N LEU A 83 7.92 -8.40 -3.53
CA LEU A 83 8.13 -9.20 -2.32
C LEU A 83 7.94 -10.71 -2.60
N MET A 84 7.05 -11.05 -3.54
CA MET A 84 6.83 -12.42 -4.02
C MET A 84 7.90 -12.90 -5.02
N GLY A 85 9.00 -12.15 -5.20
CA GLY A 85 10.08 -12.49 -6.12
C GLY A 85 9.75 -12.31 -7.61
N ARG A 86 8.60 -11.70 -7.94
CA ARG A 86 8.16 -11.49 -9.32
C ARG A 86 8.44 -10.05 -9.76
N GLY A 87 9.66 -9.80 -10.25
CA GLY A 87 10.08 -8.52 -10.85
C GLY A 87 10.62 -7.49 -9.85
N HIS A 88 11.10 -6.36 -10.37
CA HIS A 88 11.76 -5.29 -9.61
C HIS A 88 10.83 -4.10 -9.41
N SER A 89 10.61 -3.70 -8.15
CA SER A 89 9.93 -2.45 -7.80
C SER A 89 10.92 -1.51 -7.11
N SER A 90 10.73 -0.20 -7.31
CA SER A 90 11.59 0.84 -6.72
C SER A 90 11.26 1.16 -5.25
N ASP A 91 10.26 0.48 -4.66
CA ASP A 91 9.90 0.62 -3.25
C ASP A 91 10.73 -0.35 -2.39
N SER A 92 11.24 0.12 -1.24
CA SER A 92 12.03 -0.71 -0.30
C SER A 92 11.20 -1.87 0.26
N SER A 93 11.80 -3.07 0.37
CA SER A 93 11.18 -4.26 0.97
C SER A 93 10.69 -4.03 2.40
N THR A 94 11.35 -3.17 3.17
CA THR A 94 10.88 -2.82 4.52
C THR A 94 9.56 -2.06 4.47
N LYS A 95 9.41 -1.15 3.51
CA LYS A 95 8.20 -0.36 3.32
C LYS A 95 7.03 -1.22 2.86
N THR A 96 7.27 -2.23 2.04
CA THR A 96 6.22 -3.17 1.60
C THR A 96 5.75 -4.06 2.73
N ILE A 97 6.66 -4.58 3.56
CA ILE A 97 6.31 -5.35 4.77
C ILE A 97 5.48 -4.49 5.73
N VAL A 98 5.90 -3.25 6.02
CA VAL A 98 5.13 -2.35 6.90
C VAL A 98 3.73 -2.08 6.35
N LEU A 99 3.59 -1.89 5.03
CA LEU A 99 2.28 -1.71 4.40
C LEU A 99 1.41 -2.97 4.48
N LEU A 100 1.98 -4.16 4.35
CA LEU A 100 1.25 -5.43 4.51
C LEU A 100 0.76 -5.59 5.95
N VAL A 101 1.61 -5.32 6.94
CA VAL A 101 1.23 -5.36 8.35
C VAL A 101 0.14 -4.32 8.65
N ALA A 102 0.29 -3.09 8.16
CA ALA A 102 -0.73 -2.05 8.32
C ALA A 102 -2.07 -2.43 7.65
N LEU A 103 -2.02 -3.07 6.47
CA LEU A 103 -3.22 -3.59 5.80
C LEU A 103 -3.87 -4.71 6.61
N ALA A 104 -3.09 -5.63 7.19
CA ALA A 104 -3.60 -6.71 8.02
C ALA A 104 -4.28 -6.19 9.29
N ILE A 105 -3.64 -5.25 10.00
CA ILE A 105 -4.23 -4.59 11.18
C ILE A 105 -5.50 -3.85 10.79
N ALA A 106 -5.45 -3.04 9.73
CA ALA A 106 -6.63 -2.34 9.26
C ALA A 106 -7.75 -3.33 8.93
N ALA A 107 -7.44 -4.47 8.30
CA ALA A 107 -8.42 -5.48 7.92
C ALA A 107 -9.03 -6.21 9.13
N THR A 108 -8.31 -6.36 10.24
CA THR A 108 -8.87 -6.95 11.47
C THR A 108 -9.67 -5.93 12.27
N THR A 109 -9.23 -4.66 12.34
CA THR A 109 -9.91 -3.61 13.12
C THR A 109 -11.10 -2.99 12.40
N VAL A 110 -11.02 -2.85 11.08
CA VAL A 110 -11.93 -2.07 10.23
C VAL A 110 -12.49 -2.93 9.09
N GLY A 111 -12.29 -4.25 9.18
CA GLY A 111 -12.65 -5.19 8.14
C GLY A 111 -14.14 -5.16 7.79
N PRO A 112 -14.50 -5.62 6.58
CA PRO A 112 -15.89 -5.82 6.20
C PRO A 112 -16.64 -6.82 7.09
N VAL A 113 -15.89 -7.59 7.89
CA VAL A 113 -16.34 -8.62 8.83
C VAL A 113 -16.01 -8.25 10.29
N GLY A 114 -15.56 -7.01 10.54
CA GLY A 114 -15.11 -6.56 11.86
C GLY A 114 -16.23 -6.55 12.91
N VAL A 115 -15.89 -7.00 14.11
CA VAL A 115 -16.75 -7.02 15.29
C VAL A 115 -17.09 -5.58 15.73
N GLY A 116 -18.30 -5.11 15.40
CA GLY A 116 -18.87 -3.92 16.06
C GLY A 116 -19.81 -3.04 15.24
N LEU A 117 -19.71 -3.00 13.91
CA LEU A 117 -20.54 -2.12 13.07
C LEU A 117 -21.02 -2.86 11.81
N GLY A 118 -22.19 -3.50 11.94
CA GLY A 118 -22.75 -4.43 10.96
C GLY A 118 -22.62 -4.01 9.50
N GLY A 119 -21.87 -4.80 8.71
CA GLY A 119 -21.92 -4.89 7.24
C GLY A 119 -21.61 -3.65 6.40
N SER A 120 -21.55 -2.45 6.98
CA SER A 120 -21.39 -1.17 6.25
C SER A 120 -20.08 -1.10 5.47
N GLY A 121 -19.01 -1.70 5.99
CA GLY A 121 -17.73 -1.82 5.30
C GLY A 121 -17.80 -2.64 4.01
N LEU A 122 -18.61 -3.71 3.97
CA LEU A 122 -18.84 -4.51 2.75
C LEU A 122 -19.56 -3.69 1.69
N ILE A 123 -20.59 -2.94 2.09
CA ILE A 123 -21.38 -2.11 1.16
C ILE A 123 -20.47 -1.03 0.55
N GLY A 124 -19.66 -0.35 1.38
CA GLY A 124 -18.69 0.62 0.88
C GLY A 124 -17.64 0.02 -0.06
N LEU A 125 -17.17 -1.20 0.23
CA LEU A 125 -16.23 -1.93 -0.62
C LEU A 125 -16.87 -2.29 -1.97
N ILE A 126 -18.08 -2.84 -1.96
CA ILE A 126 -18.82 -3.20 -3.17
C ILE A 126 -19.10 -1.96 -4.02
N LEU A 127 -19.52 -0.84 -3.41
CA LEU A 127 -19.77 0.41 -4.13
C LEU A 127 -18.50 0.97 -4.77
N MET A 128 -17.35 0.91 -4.08
CA MET A 128 -16.08 1.38 -4.65
C MET A 128 -15.58 0.50 -5.80
N VAL A 129 -15.65 -0.83 -5.64
CA VAL A 129 -15.26 -1.79 -6.69
C VAL A 129 -16.22 -1.70 -7.88
N GLY A 130 -17.53 -1.59 -7.62
CA GLY A 130 -18.55 -1.37 -8.64
C GLY A 130 -18.36 -0.03 -9.36
N GLY A 131 -18.03 1.03 -8.65
CA GLY A 131 -17.70 2.34 -9.23
C GLY A 131 -16.48 2.26 -10.16
N LEU A 132 -15.40 1.63 -9.72
CA LEU A 132 -14.22 1.38 -10.57
C LEU A 132 -14.56 0.55 -11.81
N TRP A 133 -15.42 -0.45 -11.67
CA TRP A 133 -15.87 -1.27 -12.79
C TRP A 133 -16.72 -0.48 -13.79
N LEU A 134 -17.64 0.36 -13.33
CA LEU A 134 -18.41 1.26 -14.21
C LEU A 134 -17.51 2.28 -14.93
N LEU A 135 -16.47 2.77 -14.25
CA LEU A 135 -15.47 3.63 -14.90
C LEU A 135 -14.66 2.89 -15.96
N TYR A 136 -14.33 1.63 -15.71
CA TYR A 136 -13.69 0.77 -16.70
C TYR A 136 -14.57 0.56 -17.92
N GLN A 137 -15.87 0.33 -17.74
CA GLN A 137 -16.80 0.23 -18.87
C GLN A 137 -16.87 1.51 -19.70
N ARG A 138 -16.74 2.68 -19.06
CA ARG A 138 -16.74 3.97 -19.76
C ARG A 138 -15.44 4.23 -20.52
N ALA A 139 -14.30 3.81 -19.98
CA ALA A 139 -12.98 4.07 -20.56
C ALA A 139 -12.10 2.81 -20.55
N PRO A 140 -12.37 1.83 -21.44
CA PRO A 140 -11.63 0.58 -21.48
C PRO A 140 -10.19 0.78 -21.95
N VAL A 141 -9.95 1.72 -22.88
CA VAL A 141 -8.61 1.99 -23.41
C VAL A 141 -7.83 2.89 -22.44
N PRO A 142 -6.62 2.50 -22.00
CA PRO A 142 -5.78 3.32 -21.13
C PRO A 142 -5.17 4.51 -21.89
N PRO A 143 -5.11 5.72 -21.29
CA PRO A 143 -4.37 6.84 -21.84
C PRO A 143 -2.85 6.57 -21.77
N ALA A 144 -2.10 7.17 -22.70
CA ALA A 144 -0.64 7.13 -22.68
C ALA A 144 -0.12 7.71 -21.35
N LEU A 145 0.89 7.08 -20.74
CA LEU A 145 1.46 7.58 -19.49
C LEU A 145 2.16 8.94 -19.68
N PRO A 146 2.21 9.80 -18.65
CA PRO A 146 2.91 11.08 -18.75
C PRO A 146 4.40 10.87 -19.07
N GLN A 147 4.96 11.68 -19.99
CA GLN A 147 6.34 11.53 -20.46
C GLN A 147 7.39 11.52 -19.33
N ASN A 148 7.12 12.19 -18.20
CA ASN A 148 7.99 12.23 -17.02
C ASN A 148 7.96 10.95 -16.15
N THR A 149 7.29 9.88 -16.61
CA THR A 149 7.10 8.64 -15.83
C THR A 149 7.72 7.40 -16.46
N SER A 150 8.31 7.54 -17.65
CA SER A 150 9.17 6.49 -18.20
C SER A 150 10.41 6.35 -17.32
N PRO A 151 10.78 5.13 -16.92
CA PRO A 151 12.06 4.90 -16.31
C PRO A 151 13.08 5.24 -17.41
N TYR A 152 13.93 6.22 -17.15
CA TYR A 152 15.21 6.32 -17.86
C TYR A 152 15.95 5.02 -17.56
N VAL A 153 15.74 3.98 -18.38
CA VAL A 153 16.70 2.89 -18.51
C VAL A 153 17.97 3.57 -18.99
N GLY A 154 19.03 3.42 -18.20
CA GLY A 154 20.16 4.32 -18.15
C GLY A 154 20.51 4.94 -19.50
N ALA A 155 20.54 6.26 -19.53
CA ALA A 155 21.61 6.92 -20.25
C ALA A 155 22.89 6.36 -19.61
N GLY A 156 23.40 5.25 -20.14
CA GLY A 156 24.81 4.92 -19.99
C GLY A 156 25.54 6.21 -20.32
N THR A 157 26.44 6.63 -19.45
CA THR A 157 27.24 7.85 -19.63
C THR A 157 27.76 7.88 -21.06
N ALA A 158 27.06 8.62 -21.92
CA ALA A 158 27.43 8.71 -23.31
C ALA A 158 28.66 9.61 -23.33
N TYR A 159 29.81 9.00 -23.60
CA TYR A 159 30.92 9.76 -24.16
C TYR A 159 30.40 10.44 -25.43
N PRO A 160 30.75 11.71 -25.68
CA PRO A 160 30.29 12.42 -26.87
C PRO A 160 30.85 11.71 -28.10
N GLY A 161 29.98 11.03 -28.87
CA GLY A 161 30.37 10.37 -30.12
C GLY A 161 29.52 9.17 -30.55
N THR A 162 28.82 8.49 -29.64
CA THR A 162 27.97 7.34 -30.01
C THR A 162 26.50 7.74 -29.97
N GLY A 163 25.95 8.09 -31.15
CA GLY A 163 24.52 8.35 -31.31
C GLY A 163 23.73 7.05 -31.14
N PHE A 164 23.06 6.89 -30.00
CA PHE A 164 22.01 5.91 -29.82
C PHE A 164 20.69 6.66 -29.68
N THR A 165 19.78 6.49 -30.64
CA THR A 165 18.38 6.89 -30.51
C THR A 165 17.60 5.67 -30.01
N PRO A 166 17.12 5.64 -28.75
CA PRO A 166 16.29 4.54 -28.30
C PRO A 166 14.91 4.69 -28.93
N GLY A 167 14.61 3.87 -29.93
CA GLY A 167 13.23 3.61 -30.33
C GLY A 167 12.47 2.90 -29.19
N PRO A 168 11.14 3.03 -29.14
CA PRO A 168 10.33 2.37 -28.12
C PRO A 168 10.46 0.86 -28.23
N PHE A 169 10.95 0.22 -27.17
CA PHE A 169 11.05 -1.23 -27.07
C PHE A 169 9.64 -1.85 -27.05
N THR A 170 9.25 -2.52 -28.13
CA THR A 170 8.12 -3.45 -28.16
C THR A 170 8.63 -4.84 -27.74
N PRO A 171 8.19 -5.41 -26.61
CA PRO A 171 8.60 -6.76 -26.22
C PRO A 171 7.89 -7.77 -27.13
N GLY A 172 8.62 -8.37 -28.08
CA GLY A 172 8.06 -9.42 -28.93
C GLY A 172 8.83 -9.81 -30.21
N TYR A 173 9.81 -9.03 -30.68
CA TYR A 173 10.56 -9.39 -31.89
C TYR A 173 12.02 -9.72 -31.56
N PHE A 174 12.32 -11.01 -31.36
CA PHE A 174 13.66 -11.51 -31.61
C PHE A 174 13.78 -11.73 -33.12
N ALA A 175 14.46 -10.83 -33.82
CA ALA A 175 14.88 -11.10 -35.19
C ALA A 175 15.97 -12.19 -35.14
N PRO A 176 15.83 -13.36 -35.82
CA PRO A 176 16.74 -14.50 -35.63
C PRO A 176 18.18 -14.28 -36.11
N ASN A 177 18.46 -13.18 -36.83
CA ASN A 177 19.71 -13.00 -37.58
C ASN A 177 20.45 -11.70 -37.23
N GLN A 178 20.47 -11.27 -35.96
CA GLN A 178 21.36 -10.19 -35.53
C GLN A 178 22.66 -10.76 -34.94
N PRO A 179 23.84 -10.31 -35.39
CA PRO A 179 25.10 -10.73 -34.81
C PRO A 179 25.17 -10.33 -33.33
N PRO A 180 25.86 -11.10 -32.48
CA PRO A 180 25.95 -10.80 -31.06
C PRO A 180 26.57 -9.42 -30.82
N VAL A 181 25.84 -8.54 -30.13
CA VAL A 181 26.25 -7.17 -29.83
C VAL A 181 27.16 -7.19 -28.61
N TYR A 182 28.42 -6.76 -28.78
CA TYR A 182 29.39 -6.63 -27.69
C TYR A 182 29.06 -5.44 -26.79
N THR A 183 29.04 -5.67 -25.48
CA THR A 183 28.91 -4.63 -24.45
C THR A 183 30.23 -4.47 -23.68
N PRO A 184 30.43 -3.39 -22.90
CA PRO A 184 31.69 -3.18 -22.16
C PRO A 184 32.03 -4.27 -21.13
N TYR A 185 31.08 -5.17 -20.85
CA TYR A 185 31.22 -6.28 -19.91
C TYR A 185 31.24 -7.67 -20.58
N THR A 186 31.19 -7.75 -21.92
CA THR A 186 31.37 -9.03 -22.62
C THR A 186 32.85 -9.30 -22.83
N LYS A 187 33.33 -10.44 -22.30
CA LYS A 187 34.70 -10.94 -22.52
C LYS A 187 34.85 -11.32 -24.01
N LEU A 188 35.95 -10.91 -24.65
CA LEU A 188 36.25 -11.35 -26.02
C LEU A 188 36.38 -12.88 -26.09
N PRO A 189 36.03 -13.53 -27.21
CA PRO A 189 36.27 -14.95 -27.42
C PRO A 189 37.77 -15.25 -27.34
N ASP A 190 38.15 -16.33 -26.66
CA ASP A 190 39.56 -16.66 -26.41
C ASP A 190 40.29 -17.19 -27.68
N SER A 191 39.60 -17.40 -28.81
CA SER A 191 40.24 -17.62 -30.13
C SER A 191 39.43 -17.01 -31.28
N TYR A 192 40.15 -16.51 -32.28
CA TYR A 192 39.60 -16.01 -33.55
C TYR A 192 39.76 -17.11 -34.61
N VAL A 193 38.64 -17.59 -35.15
CA VAL A 193 38.61 -18.43 -36.35
C VAL A 193 38.16 -17.53 -37.50
N PRO A 194 39.01 -17.27 -38.51
CA PRO A 194 38.59 -16.55 -39.70
C PRO A 194 37.49 -17.34 -40.42
N GLU A 195 36.40 -16.68 -40.78
CA GLU A 195 35.35 -17.29 -41.61
C GLU A 195 35.96 -17.68 -42.97
N GLU A 196 35.80 -18.93 -43.39
CA GLU A 196 36.22 -19.35 -44.72
C GLU A 196 35.36 -18.62 -45.77
N ARG A 197 36.03 -17.97 -46.73
CA ARG A 197 35.37 -17.34 -47.88
C ARG A 197 34.45 -18.38 -48.53
N PRO A 198 33.14 -18.09 -48.70
CA PRO A 198 32.23 -19.04 -49.33
C PRO A 198 32.79 -19.50 -50.67
N ALA A 199 32.93 -20.82 -50.82
CA ALA A 199 33.38 -21.43 -52.06
C ALA A 199 32.44 -21.02 -53.20
N GLU A 200 33.04 -20.48 -54.27
CA GLU A 200 32.40 -20.30 -55.56
C GLU A 200 31.82 -21.64 -56.02
N GLN A 201 30.49 -21.75 -56.04
CA GLN A 201 29.82 -22.83 -56.76
C GLN A 201 29.97 -22.55 -58.26
N SER A 202 30.83 -23.34 -58.89
CA SER A 202 31.01 -23.41 -60.33
C SER A 202 29.73 -23.88 -61.01
N GLN A 203 29.08 -23.01 -61.80
CA GLN A 203 28.35 -23.44 -62.99
C GLN A 203 29.07 -22.88 -64.23
N GLN A 204 29.38 -23.81 -65.13
CA GLN A 204 30.21 -23.63 -66.32
C GLN A 204 29.72 -22.52 -67.26
N SER A 205 30.68 -21.78 -67.82
CA SER A 205 30.53 -20.82 -68.92
C SER A 205 30.04 -21.49 -70.23
N PRO A 206 29.54 -20.69 -71.19
CA PRO A 206 30.48 -20.25 -72.22
C PRO A 206 30.41 -18.74 -72.55
N GLN A 207 31.61 -18.14 -72.56
CA GLN A 207 32.09 -17.11 -73.49
C GLN A 207 31.26 -15.83 -73.67
N SER A 208 31.77 -14.69 -73.17
CA SER A 208 32.51 -13.70 -74.01
C SER A 208 32.68 -12.35 -73.31
N GLN A 209 33.94 -11.97 -73.14
CA GLN A 209 34.52 -10.62 -73.25
C GLN A 209 33.97 -9.45 -72.40
N ALA A 210 34.76 -9.15 -71.37
CA ALA A 210 35.40 -7.86 -71.10
C ALA A 210 34.55 -6.58 -70.99
N GLY A 211 34.60 -5.97 -69.80
CA GLY A 211 34.44 -4.52 -69.63
C GLY A 211 33.66 -4.13 -68.39
N HIS A 212 34.31 -4.04 -67.24
CA HIS A 212 33.77 -3.20 -66.15
C HIS A 212 33.84 -1.73 -66.62
N PRO A 213 32.74 -0.95 -66.60
CA PRO A 213 32.84 0.49 -66.78
C PRO A 213 33.50 1.07 -65.53
N THR A 214 34.78 1.40 -65.64
CA THR A 214 35.47 2.22 -64.66
C THR A 214 35.01 3.66 -64.88
N ILE A 215 34.27 4.22 -63.93
CA ILE A 215 33.90 5.63 -63.95
C ILE A 215 35.13 6.42 -63.51
N ASP A 216 35.75 7.11 -64.45
CA ASP A 216 36.85 8.04 -64.19
C ASP A 216 36.29 9.34 -63.61
N LEU A 217 36.76 9.72 -62.41
CA LEU A 217 36.39 10.95 -61.70
C LEU A 217 37.46 12.05 -61.83
N SER A 218 38.26 12.04 -62.90
CA SER A 218 39.14 13.16 -63.21
C SER A 218 38.35 14.36 -63.76
N LYS A 219 38.64 15.55 -63.22
CA LYS A 219 38.04 16.82 -63.64
C LYS A 219 39.05 17.58 -64.47
N ASP A 220 39.11 17.28 -65.76
CA ASP A 220 39.86 18.08 -66.73
C ASP A 220 38.95 18.64 -67.84
N PRO A 221 38.97 19.96 -68.11
CA PRO A 221 38.08 20.60 -69.06
C PRO A 221 38.78 20.79 -70.41
N SER A 222 39.05 19.73 -71.16
CA SER A 222 39.45 19.86 -72.58
C SER A 222 39.63 18.51 -73.27
N ALA A 223 38.58 18.04 -73.96
CA ALA A 223 38.74 17.14 -75.10
C ALA A 223 37.49 17.20 -75.98
N SER A 224 37.59 18.04 -77.01
CA SER A 224 36.62 18.16 -78.09
C SER A 224 36.76 16.99 -79.08
N ALA A 225 35.62 16.59 -79.63
CA ALA A 225 35.41 16.00 -80.96
C ALA A 225 35.94 14.57 -81.24
N ALA A 226 35.01 13.65 -81.54
CA ALA A 226 34.71 13.25 -82.93
C ALA A 226 33.75 12.03 -83.01
N THR A 227 32.80 12.07 -83.96
CA THR A 227 32.20 10.95 -84.77
C THR A 227 31.51 9.79 -84.02
N ASN A 228 30.31 9.28 -84.34
CA ASN A 228 29.35 9.34 -85.46
C ASN A 228 27.99 8.78 -84.95
N PRO A 229 26.87 8.91 -85.69
CA PRO A 229 25.50 8.72 -85.16
C PRO A 229 24.99 7.28 -85.28
N THR A 230 23.83 7.03 -84.67
CA THR A 230 22.87 5.91 -84.84
C THR A 230 22.86 4.83 -83.74
N GLU A 231 22.03 5.02 -82.71
CA GLU A 231 20.93 4.10 -82.34
C GLU A 231 20.14 4.70 -81.17
N VAL A 232 18.92 5.16 -81.45
CA VAL A 232 17.99 5.67 -80.45
C VAL A 232 17.31 4.46 -79.81
N ILE A 233 17.83 4.02 -78.66
CA ILE A 233 17.06 3.20 -77.72
C ILE A 233 16.32 4.17 -76.81
N GLY A 234 14.99 4.03 -76.77
CA GLY A 234 14.08 4.94 -76.10
C GLY A 234 14.35 5.06 -74.61
N GLU A 235 15.07 6.11 -74.24
CA GLU A 235 15.09 6.65 -72.89
C GLU A 235 13.67 7.17 -72.61
N ALA A 236 12.90 6.44 -71.80
CA ALA A 236 11.69 6.97 -71.21
C ALA A 236 12.10 8.11 -70.29
N ALA A 237 12.21 9.31 -70.85
CA ALA A 237 12.45 10.54 -70.11
C ALA A 237 11.29 10.69 -69.11
N ILE A 238 11.54 10.31 -67.86
CA ILE A 238 10.65 10.61 -66.74
C ILE A 238 10.69 12.13 -66.58
N THR A 239 9.77 12.80 -67.28
CA THR A 239 9.56 14.23 -67.14
C THR A 239 8.73 14.45 -65.87
N PRO A 240 9.21 15.26 -64.92
CA PRO A 240 8.45 15.57 -63.72
C PRO A 240 7.13 16.26 -64.09
N PRO A 241 6.06 16.09 -63.30
CA PRO A 241 4.79 16.76 -63.54
C PRO A 241 4.99 18.28 -63.58
N SER A 242 4.24 18.97 -64.45
CA SER A 242 4.39 20.41 -64.78
C SER A 242 4.30 21.39 -63.61
N TRP A 243 3.89 20.92 -62.44
CA TRP A 243 3.84 21.69 -61.20
C TRP A 243 5.21 21.78 -60.48
N ASP A 244 6.22 20.99 -60.87
CA ASP A 244 7.57 21.04 -60.29
C ASP A 244 8.61 21.61 -61.29
N PRO A 245 8.84 22.94 -61.31
CA PRO A 245 9.75 23.59 -62.24
C PRO A 245 11.24 23.35 -61.95
N LEU A 246 11.60 22.60 -60.89
CA LEU A 246 13.00 22.35 -60.50
C LEU A 246 13.41 20.86 -60.60
N GLY A 247 12.51 19.96 -61.00
CA GLY A 247 12.83 18.55 -61.24
C GLY A 247 13.47 17.86 -60.03
N VAL A 248 12.96 18.16 -58.83
CA VAL A 248 13.57 17.69 -57.59
C VAL A 248 13.05 16.30 -57.30
N ALA A 249 13.95 15.34 -57.15
CA ALA A 249 13.57 13.94 -56.94
C ALA A 249 12.68 13.76 -55.69
N PRO A 250 11.69 12.84 -55.70
CA PRO A 250 10.71 12.69 -54.61
C PRO A 250 11.30 12.50 -53.21
N PHE A 251 12.53 11.96 -53.12
CA PHE A 251 13.23 11.74 -51.86
C PHE A 251 13.86 13.01 -51.25
N ALA A 252 14.00 14.10 -52.01
CA ALA A 252 14.54 15.35 -51.49
C ALA A 252 13.48 16.22 -50.76
N TRP A 253 12.21 15.78 -50.76
CA TRP A 253 11.15 16.34 -49.91
C TRP A 253 11.11 15.72 -48.50
N ASP A 254 11.88 14.66 -48.26
CA ASP A 254 12.03 14.08 -46.93
C ASP A 254 13.07 14.91 -46.16
N LEU A 255 12.69 16.14 -45.80
CA LEU A 255 13.46 16.93 -44.85
C LEU A 255 13.49 16.13 -43.55
N PRO A 256 14.66 15.93 -42.92
CA PRO A 256 14.71 15.41 -41.57
C PRO A 256 13.77 16.25 -40.71
N ASP A 257 12.86 15.60 -39.99
CA ASP A 257 12.02 16.27 -39.00
C ASP A 257 12.88 17.28 -38.24
N PRO A 258 12.49 18.57 -38.16
CA PRO A 258 13.33 19.59 -37.57
C PRO A 258 13.74 19.05 -36.20
N ALA A 259 15.04 18.77 -36.03
CA ALA A 259 15.56 18.13 -34.83
C ALA A 259 14.92 18.86 -33.67
N VAL A 260 13.98 18.20 -32.97
CA VAL A 260 13.23 18.83 -31.89
C VAL A 260 14.31 19.33 -30.98
N LYS A 261 14.52 20.66 -30.94
CA LYS A 261 15.51 21.28 -30.07
C LYS A 261 15.18 20.69 -28.73
N ALA A 262 16.04 19.80 -28.23
CA ALA A 262 15.85 19.18 -26.94
C ALA A 262 15.66 20.37 -26.01
N THR A 263 14.43 20.57 -25.54
CA THR A 263 14.15 21.65 -24.62
C THR A 263 15.14 21.41 -23.50
N PRO A 264 16.00 22.40 -23.17
CA PRO A 264 17.03 22.19 -22.17
C PRO A 264 16.31 21.64 -20.96
N LEU A 265 16.67 20.41 -20.57
CA LEU A 265 16.02 19.69 -19.49
C LEU A 265 16.01 20.65 -18.30
N LEU A 266 14.85 21.26 -18.03
CA LEU A 266 14.71 22.11 -16.85
C LEU A 266 15.18 21.22 -15.70
N PRO A 267 16.15 21.67 -14.88
CA PRO A 267 16.64 20.87 -13.78
C PRO A 267 15.43 20.36 -13.00
N LEU A 268 15.30 19.03 -12.91
CA LEU A 268 14.24 18.40 -12.14
C LEU A 268 14.14 19.14 -10.80
N PRO A 269 12.95 19.60 -10.39
CA PRO A 269 12.82 20.36 -9.16
C PRO A 269 13.49 19.55 -8.04
N PRO A 270 14.44 20.12 -7.29
CA PRO A 270 15.21 19.36 -6.33
C PRO A 270 14.25 18.70 -5.35
N ARG A 271 14.40 17.38 -5.16
CA ARG A 271 13.61 16.63 -4.16
C ARG A 271 13.72 17.39 -2.84
N LYS A 272 12.61 17.95 -2.34
CA LYS A 272 12.58 18.69 -1.07
C LYS A 272 13.17 17.79 0.01
N ARG A 273 14.37 18.11 0.50
CA ARG A 273 15.00 17.42 1.63
C ARG A 273 14.03 17.50 2.81
N ARG A 274 13.61 16.35 3.34
CA ARG A 274 12.81 16.30 4.57
C ARG A 274 13.60 16.97 5.68
N SER A 275 12.98 17.93 6.37
CA SER A 275 13.63 18.69 7.42
C SER A 275 13.99 17.75 8.58
N ARG A 276 15.27 17.74 8.99
CA ARG A 276 15.73 17.01 10.18
C ARG A 276 14.99 17.45 11.44
N TRP A 277 14.50 18.69 11.43
CA TRP A 277 13.72 19.30 12.50
C TRP A 277 12.39 18.59 12.78
N THR A 278 11.73 18.09 11.72
CA THR A 278 10.49 17.30 11.87
C THR A 278 10.76 15.97 12.57
N LEU A 279 11.90 15.34 12.25
CA LEU A 279 12.32 14.08 12.88
C LEU A 279 12.71 14.26 14.34
N THR A 280 13.42 15.34 14.67
CA THR A 280 13.82 15.61 16.06
C THR A 280 12.62 15.92 16.96
N VAL A 281 11.67 16.74 16.49
CA VAL A 281 10.45 17.05 17.27
C VAL A 281 9.57 15.82 17.44
N LEU A 282 9.42 15.01 16.39
CA LEU A 282 8.65 13.76 16.46
C LEU A 282 9.30 12.74 17.40
N GLY A 283 10.63 12.57 17.34
CA GLY A 283 11.37 11.70 18.25
C GLY A 283 11.22 12.13 19.70
N LEU A 284 11.31 13.45 19.97
CA LEU A 284 11.11 14.00 21.31
C LEU A 284 9.68 13.73 21.83
N ALA A 285 8.66 13.93 21.00
CA ALA A 285 7.28 13.69 21.38
C ALA A 285 7.02 12.22 21.76
N ILE A 286 7.61 11.28 21.01
CA ILE A 286 7.50 9.84 21.30
C ILE A 286 8.19 9.51 22.63
N ILE A 287 9.39 10.03 22.87
CA ILE A 287 10.13 9.79 24.11
C ILE A 287 9.35 10.32 25.32
N VAL A 288 8.83 11.55 25.23
CA VAL A 288 8.07 12.17 26.33
C VAL A 288 6.77 11.40 26.60
N ALA A 289 6.05 10.98 25.56
CA ALA A 289 4.85 10.15 25.71
C ALA A 289 5.17 8.79 26.35
N ALA A 290 6.25 8.13 25.93
CA ALA A 290 6.69 6.86 26.48
C ALA A 290 7.11 6.97 27.96
N VAL A 291 7.88 8.01 28.31
CA VAL A 291 8.29 8.27 29.71
C VAL A 291 7.08 8.57 30.58
N THR A 292 6.12 9.37 30.09
CA THR A 292 4.89 9.69 30.84
C THR A 292 4.02 8.44 31.05
N GLY A 293 3.89 7.58 30.03
CA GLY A 293 3.18 6.31 30.15
C GLY A 293 3.85 5.34 31.12
N ALA A 294 5.18 5.21 31.06
CA ALA A 294 5.95 4.37 31.97
C ALA A 294 5.86 4.86 33.43
N ALA A 295 5.90 6.17 33.65
CA ALA A 295 5.68 6.75 34.98
C ALA A 295 4.27 6.49 35.51
N GLY A 296 3.26 6.52 34.64
CA GLY A 296 1.89 6.15 35.00
C GLY A 296 1.75 4.70 35.43
N ALA A 297 2.33 3.77 34.65
CA ALA A 297 2.32 2.34 34.97
C ALA A 297 3.06 2.02 36.29
N ALA A 298 4.10 2.77 36.63
CA ALA A 298 4.89 2.55 37.83
C ALA A 298 4.26 3.13 39.12
N THR A 299 3.40 4.15 39.00
CA THR A 299 2.87 4.87 40.17
C THR A 299 1.46 4.44 40.57
N GLY A 300 0.73 3.72 39.71
CA GLY A 300 -0.62 3.22 40.02
C GLY A 300 -1.67 4.33 40.24
N ASN A 301 -1.32 5.58 39.93
CA ASN A 301 -2.20 6.73 40.14
C ASN A 301 -3.14 6.91 38.95
N ASP A 302 -4.44 7.06 39.21
CA ASP A 302 -5.51 7.33 38.23
C ASP A 302 -5.29 8.60 37.39
N TRP A 303 -4.32 9.43 37.78
CA TRP A 303 -3.96 10.63 37.05
C TRP A 303 -3.44 10.34 35.64
N PHE A 304 -2.84 9.17 35.40
CA PHE A 304 -2.19 8.82 34.13
C PHE A 304 -3.11 8.06 33.18
N THR A 305 -4.19 8.69 32.75
CA THR A 305 -5.07 8.11 31.74
C THR A 305 -4.40 8.11 30.35
N PRO A 306 -4.69 7.13 29.47
CA PRO A 306 -4.15 7.08 28.10
C PRO A 306 -4.36 8.37 27.31
N GLY A 307 -5.51 9.04 27.51
CA GLY A 307 -5.81 10.34 26.90
C GLY A 307 -4.85 11.45 27.33
N ARG A 308 -4.44 11.49 28.61
CA ARG A 308 -3.50 12.51 29.11
C ARG A 308 -2.08 12.26 28.63
N VAL A 309 -1.66 11.00 28.52
CA VAL A 309 -0.36 10.65 27.90
C VAL A 309 -0.32 11.13 26.44
N GLY A 310 -1.41 10.92 25.69
CA GLY A 310 -1.56 11.46 24.35
C GLY A 310 -1.54 12.99 24.29
N ALA A 311 -2.20 13.67 25.24
CA ALA A 311 -2.23 15.12 25.34
C ALA A 311 -0.84 15.73 25.62
N VAL A 312 -0.02 15.10 26.47
CA VAL A 312 1.37 15.53 26.71
C VAL A 312 2.21 15.40 25.42
N GLY A 313 2.05 14.31 24.68
CA GLY A 313 2.68 14.14 23.36
C GLY A 313 2.27 15.24 22.36
N LEU A 314 0.98 15.60 22.33
CA LEU A 314 0.49 16.72 21.50
C LEU A 314 1.06 18.07 21.92
N ALA A 315 1.19 18.33 23.22
CA ALA A 315 1.75 19.57 23.72
C ALA A 315 3.19 19.78 23.22
N VAL A 316 4.00 18.71 23.21
CA VAL A 316 5.37 18.75 22.66
C VAL A 316 5.36 19.04 21.16
N ILE A 317 4.44 18.44 20.42
CA ILE A 317 4.29 18.66 18.98
C ILE A 317 3.81 20.10 18.69
N ALA A 318 2.91 20.65 19.51
CA ALA A 318 2.43 22.02 19.41
C ALA A 318 3.55 23.04 19.67
N ILE A 319 4.37 22.83 20.70
CA ILE A 319 5.58 23.62 20.96
C ILE A 319 6.55 23.52 19.79
N GLY A 320 6.70 22.32 19.21
CA GLY A 320 7.41 22.12 17.96
C GLY A 320 6.81 22.90 16.78
N LEU A 321 5.49 23.00 16.62
CA LEU A 321 4.93 23.83 15.55
C LEU A 321 5.24 25.31 15.75
N ILE A 322 5.13 25.80 16.99
CA ILE A 322 5.38 27.20 17.33
C ILE A 322 6.83 27.57 17.05
N LEU A 323 7.78 26.77 17.53
CA LEU A 323 9.21 26.98 17.25
C LEU A 323 9.51 26.84 15.75
N GLY A 324 8.87 25.89 15.06
CA GLY A 324 9.08 25.65 13.63
C GLY A 324 8.56 26.77 12.74
N ALA A 325 7.51 27.46 13.18
CA ALA A 325 6.97 28.65 12.53
C ALA A 325 7.99 29.82 12.56
N PHE A 326 8.65 30.04 13.69
CA PHE A 326 9.69 31.07 13.83
C PHE A 326 10.92 30.79 12.93
N PHE A 327 11.31 29.52 12.76
CA PHE A 327 12.47 29.16 11.92
C PHE A 327 12.16 28.99 10.42
N ARG A 328 10.94 29.33 9.95
CA ARG A 328 10.45 29.07 8.57
C ARG A 328 10.70 27.63 8.11
N LYS A 329 10.71 26.68 9.05
CA LYS A 329 11.02 25.25 8.84
C LYS A 329 10.07 24.42 9.72
N GLY A 330 8.92 24.01 9.18
CA GLY A 330 7.92 23.27 9.97
C GLY A 330 6.77 22.61 9.20
N TYR A 331 6.61 22.90 7.90
CA TYR A 331 5.45 22.43 7.11
C TYR A 331 5.27 20.90 7.05
N GLY A 332 6.32 20.12 7.32
CA GLY A 332 6.23 18.66 7.38
C GLY A 332 5.50 18.14 8.63
N LEU A 333 5.46 18.92 9.71
CA LEU A 333 4.83 18.51 10.97
C LEU A 333 3.30 18.66 10.89
N LEU A 334 2.77 19.56 10.05
CA LEU A 334 1.33 19.72 9.80
C LEU A 334 0.65 18.43 9.35
N VAL A 335 1.34 17.66 8.50
CA VAL A 335 0.86 16.37 7.99
C VAL A 335 0.79 15.31 9.09
N VAL A 336 1.61 15.42 10.14
CA VAL A 336 1.66 14.48 11.26
C VAL A 336 0.71 14.89 12.38
N THR A 337 0.51 16.19 12.60
CA THR A 337 -0.45 16.69 13.60
C THR A 337 -1.89 16.31 13.29
N GLY A 338 -2.31 16.30 12.02
CA GLY A 338 -3.70 15.96 11.67
C GLY A 338 -4.13 14.58 12.19
N PRO A 339 -3.42 13.49 11.81
CA PRO A 339 -3.71 12.15 12.32
C PRO A 339 -3.59 12.04 13.84
N LEU A 340 -2.61 12.72 14.45
CA LEU A 340 -2.34 12.60 15.88
C LEU A 340 -3.38 13.36 16.73
N VAL A 341 -3.82 14.53 16.28
CA VAL A 341 -4.96 15.26 16.87
C VAL A 341 -6.23 14.44 16.72
N GLY A 342 -6.46 13.84 15.55
CA GLY A 342 -7.58 12.93 15.33
C GLY A 342 -7.56 11.74 16.32
N PHE A 343 -6.41 11.08 16.46
CA PHE A 343 -6.23 9.98 17.41
C PHE A 343 -6.48 10.42 18.86
N VAL A 344 -5.95 11.56 19.31
CA VAL A 344 -6.16 12.03 20.68
C VAL A 344 -7.61 12.43 20.92
N LEU A 345 -8.26 13.10 19.97
CA LEU A 345 -9.69 13.42 20.09
C LEU A 345 -10.54 12.15 20.16
N LEU A 346 -10.24 11.16 19.32
CA LEU A 346 -10.96 9.88 19.30
C LEU A 346 -10.69 9.08 20.59
N ALA A 347 -9.44 9.03 21.06
CA ALA A 347 -9.05 8.41 22.33
C ALA A 347 -9.61 9.17 23.56
N SER A 348 -9.95 10.45 23.43
CA SER A 348 -10.61 11.22 24.49
C SER A 348 -12.13 11.06 24.47
N LEU A 349 -12.72 10.74 23.32
CA LEU A 349 -14.14 10.45 23.14
C LEU A 349 -14.49 8.99 23.50
N VAL A 350 -13.54 8.08 23.34
CA VAL A 350 -13.66 6.70 23.81
C VAL A 350 -13.45 6.71 25.32
N TYR A 351 -14.55 6.48 26.05
CA TYR A 351 -14.57 6.19 27.49
C TYR A 351 -13.44 5.20 27.84
N PRO A 352 -12.77 5.31 29.00
CA PRO A 352 -11.65 4.42 29.33
C PRO A 352 -12.07 2.98 29.07
N ILE A 353 -11.38 2.33 28.14
CA ILE A 353 -11.49 0.89 27.98
C ILE A 353 -10.85 0.35 29.24
N GLU A 354 -11.68 0.01 30.23
CA GLU A 354 -11.23 -0.73 31.39
C GLU A 354 -10.61 -2.01 30.84
N PHE A 355 -9.29 -2.10 30.93
CA PHE A 355 -8.62 -3.34 30.63
C PHE A 355 -8.96 -4.25 31.79
N ASP A 356 -9.92 -5.14 31.57
CA ASP A 356 -10.25 -6.18 32.54
C ASP A 356 -8.96 -6.89 32.96
N ALA A 357 -8.95 -7.33 34.23
CA ALA A 357 -7.77 -7.95 34.80
C ALA A 357 -7.32 -9.15 33.94
N SER A 358 -6.01 -9.33 33.78
CA SER A 358 -5.44 -10.45 32.99
C SER A 358 -4.35 -11.16 33.79
N GLY A 359 -4.23 -12.47 33.57
CA GLY A 359 -3.37 -13.36 34.34
C GLY A 359 -4.11 -14.02 35.50
N GLU A 360 -3.36 -14.40 36.53
CA GLU A 360 -3.92 -14.94 37.77
C GLU A 360 -4.18 -13.78 38.74
N GLN A 361 -5.43 -13.64 39.18
CA GLN A 361 -5.88 -12.55 40.05
C GLN A 361 -6.78 -13.08 41.15
N ARG A 362 -6.53 -12.60 42.37
CA ARG A 362 -7.27 -12.99 43.57
C ARG A 362 -7.71 -11.75 44.34
N TRP A 363 -9.02 -11.57 44.48
CA TRP A 363 -9.62 -10.51 45.29
C TRP A 363 -10.06 -11.09 46.63
N THR A 364 -9.56 -10.50 47.72
CA THR A 364 -9.88 -10.90 49.10
C THR A 364 -10.32 -9.65 49.91
N PRO A 365 -11.53 -9.10 49.64
CA PRO A 365 -12.06 -7.98 50.42
C PRO A 365 -12.23 -8.41 51.88
N ALA A 366 -11.83 -7.57 52.82
CA ALA A 366 -11.90 -7.89 54.25
C ALA A 366 -13.21 -7.43 54.90
N THR A 367 -13.93 -6.50 54.26
CA THR A 367 -15.14 -5.89 54.81
C THR A 367 -16.17 -5.60 53.71
N ALA A 368 -17.44 -5.47 54.09
CA ALA A 368 -18.51 -5.15 53.15
C ALA A 368 -18.33 -3.78 52.46
N SER A 369 -17.62 -2.84 53.08
CA SER A 369 -17.29 -1.53 52.49
C SER A 369 -16.19 -1.57 51.43
N GLU A 370 -15.40 -2.64 51.39
CA GLU A 370 -14.32 -2.87 50.42
C GLU A 370 -14.78 -3.74 49.24
N LEU A 371 -16.05 -4.18 49.27
CA LEU A 371 -16.63 -4.98 48.23
C LEU A 371 -17.01 -4.09 47.05
N ASP A 372 -16.39 -4.34 45.89
CA ASP A 372 -16.76 -3.68 44.66
C ASP A 372 -18.05 -4.30 44.09
N PRO A 373 -18.91 -3.50 43.42
CA PRO A 373 -20.14 -4.01 42.83
C PRO A 373 -19.90 -4.92 41.62
N SER A 374 -18.73 -4.80 40.97
CA SER A 374 -18.41 -5.54 39.75
C SER A 374 -16.94 -5.99 39.69
N TYR A 375 -16.73 -7.27 39.39
CA TYR A 375 -15.41 -7.87 39.18
C TYR A 375 -15.32 -8.47 37.78
N SER A 376 -14.38 -7.99 36.96
CA SER A 376 -14.21 -8.45 35.58
C SER A 376 -12.79 -8.89 35.26
N GLY A 377 -12.69 -9.95 34.44
CA GLY A 377 -11.44 -10.54 33.97
C GLY A 377 -11.45 -10.82 32.47
N ALA A 378 -10.39 -10.43 31.76
CA ALA A 378 -10.24 -10.65 30.32
C ALA A 378 -9.74 -12.06 30.01
N PHE A 379 -8.57 -12.41 30.52
CA PHE A 379 -7.88 -13.66 30.21
C PHE A 379 -7.12 -14.19 31.42
N GLY A 380 -7.44 -15.40 31.91
CA GLY A 380 -6.66 -16.06 32.97
C GLY A 380 -7.51 -16.80 34.01
N SER A 381 -7.02 -16.82 35.26
CA SER A 381 -7.70 -17.43 36.40
C SER A 381 -8.04 -16.38 37.45
N PHE A 382 -9.31 -16.31 37.81
CA PHE A 382 -9.86 -15.27 38.65
C PHE A 382 -10.49 -15.91 39.89
N THR A 383 -10.10 -15.47 41.08
CA THR A 383 -10.66 -15.96 42.33
C THR A 383 -11.18 -14.81 43.18
N LEU A 384 -12.47 -14.79 43.48
CA LEU A 384 -13.08 -13.86 44.44
C LEU A 384 -13.36 -14.62 45.74
N ASP A 385 -12.63 -14.27 46.80
CA ASP A 385 -12.71 -14.93 48.10
C ASP A 385 -13.45 -14.03 49.10
N LEU A 386 -14.72 -14.34 49.35
CA LEU A 386 -15.60 -13.57 50.23
C LEU A 386 -15.66 -14.13 51.65
N ASN A 387 -14.89 -15.17 51.97
CA ASN A 387 -15.00 -15.85 53.27
C ASN A 387 -14.68 -14.94 54.47
N GLY A 388 -13.91 -13.87 54.25
CA GLY A 388 -13.60 -12.87 55.26
C GLY A 388 -14.66 -11.78 55.44
N VAL A 389 -15.68 -11.72 54.58
CA VAL A 389 -16.67 -10.64 54.57
C VAL A 389 -17.90 -11.01 55.37
N THR A 390 -18.25 -10.16 56.34
CA THR A 390 -19.52 -10.24 57.06
C THR A 390 -20.57 -9.40 56.36
N PHE A 391 -21.59 -10.05 55.79
CA PHE A 391 -22.72 -9.39 55.18
C PHE A 391 -23.79 -9.09 56.24
N THR A 392 -24.25 -7.85 56.30
CA THR A 392 -25.35 -7.42 57.19
C THR A 392 -26.63 -7.09 56.42
N GLU A 393 -26.52 -6.90 55.11
CA GLU A 393 -27.62 -6.51 54.22
C GLU A 393 -27.58 -7.33 52.92
N ASP A 394 -28.71 -7.42 52.24
CA ASP A 394 -28.83 -8.07 50.94
C ASP A 394 -27.94 -7.35 49.92
N THR A 395 -26.99 -8.08 49.34
CA THR A 395 -25.95 -7.52 48.49
C THR A 395 -25.97 -8.22 47.13
N THR A 396 -25.76 -7.46 46.05
CA THR A 396 -25.64 -8.02 44.70
C THR A 396 -24.26 -7.71 44.14
N ILE A 397 -23.63 -8.73 43.56
CA ILE A 397 -22.32 -8.60 42.90
C ILE A 397 -22.38 -9.15 41.48
N ASP A 398 -21.75 -8.42 40.57
CA ASP A 398 -21.61 -8.82 39.17
C ASP A 398 -20.19 -9.33 38.92
N VAL A 399 -20.09 -10.50 38.29
CA VAL A 399 -18.82 -11.17 38.05
C VAL A 399 -18.75 -11.56 36.57
N ALA A 400 -17.72 -11.11 35.87
CA ALA A 400 -17.57 -11.34 34.42
C ALA A 400 -16.20 -11.91 34.07
N ALA A 401 -16.19 -12.96 33.25
CA ALA A 401 -14.97 -13.52 32.66
C ALA A 401 -15.11 -13.63 31.14
N SER A 402 -14.16 -13.07 30.40
CA SER A 402 -14.13 -13.24 28.94
C SER A 402 -13.52 -14.59 28.55
N PHE A 403 -12.30 -14.89 29.03
CA PHE A 403 -11.57 -16.12 28.74
C PHE A 403 -10.91 -16.70 30.00
N GLY A 404 -11.27 -17.92 30.39
CA GLY A 404 -10.64 -18.66 31.49
C GLY A 404 -11.59 -19.08 32.61
N GLU A 405 -11.08 -19.22 33.83
CA GLU A 405 -11.85 -19.71 34.97
C GLU A 405 -12.12 -18.59 35.98
N PHE A 406 -13.37 -18.48 36.45
CA PHE A 406 -13.73 -17.61 37.55
C PHE A 406 -14.33 -18.42 38.71
N THR A 407 -13.65 -18.39 39.86
CA THR A 407 -14.09 -19.05 41.10
C THR A 407 -14.54 -18.00 42.12
N VAL A 408 -15.75 -18.17 42.66
CA VAL A 408 -16.28 -17.35 43.76
C VAL A 408 -16.43 -18.23 45.00
N MET A 409 -15.73 -17.87 46.08
CA MET A 409 -15.85 -18.53 47.39
C MET A 409 -16.74 -17.68 48.30
N VAL A 410 -17.78 -18.30 48.85
CA VAL A 410 -18.81 -17.60 49.64
C VAL A 410 -18.82 -18.13 51.07
N PRO A 411 -18.92 -17.25 52.09
CA PRO A 411 -18.93 -17.66 53.49
C PRO A 411 -20.18 -18.49 53.84
N PRO A 412 -20.10 -19.35 54.87
CA PRO A 412 -21.21 -20.21 55.28
C PRO A 412 -22.35 -19.46 56.00
N THR A 413 -22.17 -18.18 56.32
CA THR A 413 -23.08 -17.38 57.15
C THR A 413 -24.19 -16.67 56.37
N VAL A 414 -24.24 -16.82 55.03
CA VAL A 414 -25.20 -16.09 54.18
C VAL A 414 -26.00 -17.01 53.27
N ASN A 415 -27.19 -16.54 52.88
CA ASN A 415 -27.97 -17.16 51.82
C ASN A 415 -27.37 -16.79 50.47
N VAL A 416 -27.22 -17.74 49.55
CA VAL A 416 -26.61 -17.49 48.23
C VAL A 416 -27.61 -17.73 47.12
N LYS A 417 -27.76 -16.73 46.25
CA LYS A 417 -28.52 -16.84 45.01
C LYS A 417 -27.60 -16.51 43.85
N ASN A 418 -27.30 -17.46 42.99
CA ASN A 418 -26.44 -17.23 41.83
C ASN A 418 -27.25 -17.30 40.53
N SER A 419 -26.86 -16.49 39.56
CA SER A 419 -27.27 -16.59 38.17
C SER A 419 -26.03 -16.76 37.32
N CYS A 420 -25.80 -17.96 36.80
CA CYS A 420 -24.63 -18.24 35.98
C CYS A 420 -25.01 -18.33 34.50
N THR A 421 -24.38 -17.50 33.66
CA THR A 421 -24.51 -17.54 32.21
C THR A 421 -23.15 -17.87 31.60
N VAL A 422 -23.01 -19.07 31.03
CA VAL A 422 -21.81 -19.48 30.30
C VAL A 422 -22.15 -19.62 28.82
N VAL A 423 -21.48 -18.88 27.94
CA VAL A 423 -21.73 -18.95 26.49
C VAL A 423 -21.04 -20.17 25.88
N MET A 424 -19.76 -20.39 26.22
CA MET A 424 -18.95 -21.47 25.68
C MET A 424 -18.03 -22.03 26.78
N GLY A 425 -18.35 -23.20 27.33
CA GLY A 425 -17.54 -23.85 28.38
C GLY A 425 -18.40 -24.53 29.44
N ASP A 426 -17.93 -24.58 30.68
CA ASP A 426 -18.55 -25.35 31.76
C ASP A 426 -19.10 -24.45 32.88
N GLY A 427 -20.43 -24.45 33.03
CA GLY A 427 -21.14 -23.77 34.11
C GLY A 427 -21.64 -24.69 35.21
N SER A 428 -21.30 -25.98 35.20
CA SER A 428 -21.79 -26.98 36.17
C SER A 428 -21.24 -26.77 37.58
N GLY A 429 -20.18 -25.96 37.73
CA GLY A 429 -19.64 -25.56 39.03
C GLY A 429 -20.46 -24.50 39.76
N CYS A 430 -21.56 -24.03 39.18
CA CYS A 430 -22.50 -23.13 39.81
C CYS A 430 -23.58 -23.87 40.60
N LEU A 431 -24.10 -23.22 41.64
CA LEU A 431 -25.26 -23.71 42.37
C LEU A 431 -26.50 -23.68 41.45
N ASP A 432 -27.43 -24.62 41.66
CA ASP A 432 -28.68 -24.71 40.91
C ASP A 432 -29.57 -23.48 41.15
N GLY A 433 -30.55 -23.24 40.28
CA GLY A 433 -31.45 -22.09 40.42
C GLY A 433 -32.21 -22.10 41.76
N GLY A 434 -32.08 -21.03 42.53
CA GLY A 434 -32.76 -20.89 43.83
C GLY A 434 -31.96 -20.08 44.84
N VAL A 435 -32.44 -20.04 46.09
CA VAL A 435 -31.68 -19.51 47.23
C VAL A 435 -31.16 -20.71 48.01
N HIS A 436 -29.83 -20.82 48.12
CA HIS A 436 -29.14 -21.87 48.85
C HIS A 436 -28.70 -21.33 50.21
N PRO A 437 -29.26 -21.83 51.32
CA PRO A 437 -28.85 -21.40 52.64
C PRO A 437 -27.42 -21.87 52.92
N GLY A 438 -26.58 -20.95 53.40
CA GLY A 438 -25.28 -21.29 53.97
C GLY A 438 -25.44 -22.16 55.23
N ARG A 439 -24.36 -22.84 55.61
CA ARG A 439 -24.36 -23.81 56.72
C ARG A 439 -24.60 -23.20 58.11
N GLU A 440 -24.33 -21.90 58.27
CA GLU A 440 -24.42 -21.18 59.54
C GLU A 440 -25.46 -20.06 59.51
N VAL A 441 -26.45 -20.18 58.62
CA VAL A 441 -27.51 -19.20 58.42
C VAL A 441 -28.56 -19.27 59.54
N THR A 442 -28.89 -18.09 60.08
CA THR A 442 -30.07 -17.83 60.94
C THR A 442 -31.24 -17.28 60.10
N PRO A 443 -32.49 -17.30 60.60
CA PRO A 443 -33.67 -16.83 59.84
C PRO A 443 -33.57 -15.38 59.30
N ASP A 444 -32.77 -14.53 59.95
CA ASP A 444 -32.57 -13.13 59.57
C ASP A 444 -31.27 -12.91 58.76
N SER A 445 -30.64 -13.97 58.22
CA SER A 445 -29.38 -13.80 57.50
C SER A 445 -29.60 -13.22 56.09
N PRO A 446 -28.74 -12.29 55.64
CA PRO A 446 -28.89 -11.65 54.35
C PRO A 446 -28.63 -12.60 53.19
N THR A 447 -29.13 -12.19 52.02
CA THR A 447 -28.98 -12.90 50.74
C THR A 447 -27.94 -12.22 49.86
N LEU A 448 -26.90 -12.95 49.48
CA LEU A 448 -25.92 -12.56 48.47
C LEU A 448 -26.40 -13.03 47.09
N THR A 449 -26.68 -12.08 46.21
CA THR A 449 -27.00 -12.35 44.81
C THR A 449 -25.76 -12.22 43.93
N ILE A 450 -25.40 -13.27 43.19
CA ILE A 450 -24.19 -13.33 42.37
C ILE A 450 -24.60 -13.48 40.90
N ASN A 451 -24.39 -12.46 40.08
CA ASN A 451 -24.59 -12.54 38.64
C ASN A 451 -23.25 -12.88 37.98
N ALA A 452 -23.04 -14.13 37.62
CA ALA A 452 -21.79 -14.60 37.05
C ALA A 452 -21.95 -14.84 35.54
N LYS A 453 -21.10 -14.22 34.73
CA LYS A 453 -21.10 -14.38 33.28
C LYS A 453 -19.73 -14.80 32.77
N ALA A 454 -19.66 -15.91 32.05
CA ALA A 454 -18.46 -16.33 31.34
C ALA A 454 -18.73 -16.46 29.84
N THR A 455 -17.86 -15.88 29.03
CA THR A 455 -17.96 -16.02 27.57
C THR A 455 -17.28 -17.31 27.11
N PHE A 456 -16.03 -17.52 27.51
CA PHE A 456 -15.25 -18.73 27.18
C PHE A 456 -14.54 -19.28 28.42
N GLY A 457 -14.97 -20.43 28.93
CA GLY A 457 -14.30 -21.11 30.05
C GLY A 457 -15.27 -21.59 31.13
N SER A 458 -14.87 -21.56 32.41
CA SER A 458 -15.65 -22.14 33.50
C SER A 458 -16.00 -21.15 34.61
N LEU A 459 -17.18 -21.33 35.19
CA LEU A 459 -17.63 -20.62 36.39
C LEU A 459 -17.84 -21.62 37.53
N LYS A 460 -17.31 -21.27 38.70
CA LYS A 460 -17.45 -22.08 39.91
C LYS A 460 -17.85 -21.23 41.09
N VAL A 461 -18.93 -21.61 41.77
CA VAL A 461 -19.38 -20.97 43.02
C VAL A 461 -19.36 -22.01 44.11
N THR A 462 -18.49 -21.83 45.11
CA THR A 462 -18.35 -22.77 46.23
C THR A 462 -18.70 -22.10 47.54
N GLN A 463 -19.55 -22.75 48.32
CA GLN A 463 -19.74 -22.44 49.74
C GLN A 463 -18.76 -23.29 50.55
N SER A 464 -17.97 -22.65 51.42
CA SER A 464 -17.00 -23.33 52.29
C SER A 464 -17.68 -24.08 53.43
#